data_AF-A0A0F0GKC4-F1
#
_entry.id   AF-A0A0F0GKC4-F1
#
_cell.length_a   1.000
_cell.length_b   1.000
_cell.length_c   1.000
_cell.angle_alpha   90.00
_cell.angle_beta   90.00
_cell.angle_gamma   90.00
#
_symmetry.space_group_name_H-M   'P 1'
#
loop_
_entity.id
_entity.type
_entity.pdbx_description
1 polymer ?
#
loop_
_entity_poly.entity_id
_entity_poly.type
_entity_poly.pdbx_seq_one_letter_code
_entity_poly.pdbx_strand_id
1 'polypeptide(L)'
;MFGTLMLLAVPTVLFRLLGMFGVGRFATWRVSVLHGLAAMLVFTASAHFAPSDLGPLPGHHDLVAMVPTFVPLPRVVVYLTGVLELLGAAGLVRESTRPAAGLGLAVLFVLMLPANIHAAVEHIALNGKPATPLWFRIPEQVLFIGIALWAYLPTRAASARRPGGHLTSSHDVR
;
A
#
# COMPACT_ATOMS: atom_id res chain seq x y z
N MET A 1 -6.94 14.33 8.90
CA MET A 1 -6.80 14.20 7.44
C MET A 1 -5.42 13.70 7.00
N PHE A 2 -4.30 14.34 7.37
CA PHE A 2 -2.97 13.98 6.81
C PHE A 2 -2.26 12.74 7.40
N GLY A 3 -2.83 12.08 8.42
CA GLY A 3 -2.13 11.03 9.17
C GLY A 3 -1.66 9.86 8.30
N THR A 4 -2.52 9.34 7.43
CA THR A 4 -2.23 8.26 6.48
C THR A 4 -1.16 8.65 5.46
N LEU A 5 -1.22 9.87 4.90
CA LEU A 5 -0.17 10.38 4.03
C LEU A 5 1.18 10.51 4.74
N MET A 6 1.20 10.93 6.01
CA MET A 6 2.45 11.01 6.79
C MET A 6 3.03 9.61 7.07
N LEU A 7 2.17 8.63 7.37
CA LEU A 7 2.57 7.23 7.56
C LEU A 7 3.16 6.59 6.29
N LEU A 8 2.81 7.10 5.11
CA LEU A 8 3.47 6.74 3.84
C LEU A 8 4.74 7.55 3.61
N ALA A 9 4.65 8.88 3.70
CA ALA A 9 5.70 9.81 3.27
C ALA A 9 6.93 9.77 4.17
N VAL A 10 6.74 9.75 5.50
CA VAL A 10 7.85 9.75 6.46
C VAL A 10 8.71 8.49 6.30
N PRO A 11 8.17 7.25 6.35
CA PRO A 11 8.99 6.06 6.12
C PRO A 11 9.60 6.02 4.70
N THR A 12 8.88 6.49 3.67
CA THR A 12 9.43 6.59 2.32
C THR A 12 10.70 7.43 2.28
N VAL A 13 10.68 8.62 2.89
CA VAL A 13 11.84 9.51 2.96
C VAL A 13 12.95 8.86 3.78
N LEU A 14 12.64 8.26 4.93
CA LEU A 14 13.63 7.56 5.76
C LEU A 14 14.33 6.43 4.98
N PHE A 15 13.58 5.57 4.29
CA PHE A 15 14.16 4.53 3.44
C PHE A 15 15.02 5.13 2.33
N ARG A 16 14.57 6.20 1.69
CA ARG A 16 15.35 6.87 0.66
C ARG A 16 16.67 7.41 1.20
N LEU A 17 16.65 8.06 2.38
CA LEU A 17 17.84 8.55 3.07
C LEU A 17 18.81 7.39 3.35
N LEU A 18 18.33 6.26 3.88
CA LEU A 18 19.16 5.06 4.08
C LEU A 18 19.83 4.59 2.78
N GLY A 19 19.11 4.66 1.65
CA GLY A 19 19.68 4.37 0.33
C GLY A 19 20.82 5.32 -0.06
N MET A 20 20.72 6.61 0.30
CA MET A 20 21.80 7.59 0.06
C MET A 20 23.01 7.34 0.97
N PHE A 21 22.80 6.78 2.16
CA PHE A 21 23.87 6.38 3.08
C PHE A 21 24.42 4.96 2.82
N GLY A 22 24.13 4.37 1.65
CA GLY A 22 24.77 3.13 1.18
C GLY A 22 23.93 1.85 1.34
N VAL A 23 22.69 1.92 1.83
CA VAL A 23 21.81 0.74 1.88
C VAL A 23 21.24 0.47 0.48
N GLY A 24 21.94 -0.37 -0.30
CA GLY A 24 21.61 -0.65 -1.72
C GLY A 24 20.16 -1.09 -1.98
N ARG A 25 19.50 -1.72 -1.00
CA ARG A 25 18.08 -2.09 -1.06
C ARG A 25 17.15 -0.89 -1.33
N PHE A 26 17.48 0.29 -0.79
CA PHE A 26 16.66 1.50 -0.91
C PHE A 26 17.25 2.53 -1.87
N ALA A 27 18.11 2.09 -2.79
CA ALA A 27 18.75 2.96 -3.78
C ALA A 27 17.76 3.63 -4.73
N THR A 28 16.55 3.07 -4.90
CA THR A 28 15.53 3.62 -5.81
C THR A 28 14.33 4.17 -5.05
N TRP A 29 13.73 5.23 -5.60
CA TRP A 29 12.47 5.78 -5.12
C TRP A 29 11.35 4.75 -5.10
N ARG A 30 11.29 3.90 -6.13
CA ARG A 30 10.29 2.83 -6.22
C ARG A 30 10.31 1.92 -5.00
N VAL A 31 11.48 1.37 -4.65
CA VAL A 31 11.57 0.46 -3.50
C VAL A 31 11.27 1.20 -2.19
N SER A 32 11.72 2.46 -2.06
CA SER A 32 11.48 3.28 -0.88
C SER A 32 9.98 3.57 -0.67
N VAL A 33 9.26 3.95 -1.74
CA VAL A 33 7.80 4.18 -1.70
C VAL A 33 7.04 2.90 -1.37
N LEU A 34 7.42 1.76 -1.95
CA LEU A 34 6.75 0.48 -1.66
C LEU A 34 6.95 0.03 -0.22
N HIS A 35 8.13 0.27 0.38
CA HIS A 35 8.34 0.01 1.80
C HIS A 35 7.62 1.04 2.67
N GLY A 36 7.49 2.29 2.21
CA GLY A 36 6.64 3.28 2.87
C GLY A 36 5.17 2.86 2.90
N LEU A 37 4.65 2.35 1.77
CA LEU A 37 3.30 1.80 1.70
C LEU A 37 3.14 0.58 2.62
N ALA A 38 4.13 -0.30 2.67
CA ALA A 38 4.12 -1.43 3.60
C ALA A 38 4.12 -0.99 5.08
N ALA A 39 4.91 0.03 5.44
CA ALA A 39 4.93 0.58 6.80
C ALA A 39 3.58 1.22 7.16
N MET A 40 3.00 2.00 6.24
CA MET A 40 1.66 2.56 6.39
C MET A 40 0.63 1.44 6.63
N LEU A 41 0.63 0.39 5.80
CA LEU A 41 -0.28 -0.75 5.90
C LEU A 41 -0.15 -1.51 7.23
N VAL A 42 1.06 -1.72 7.74
CA VAL A 42 1.25 -2.35 9.06
C VAL A 42 0.61 -1.51 10.15
N PHE A 43 0.76 -0.19 10.06
CA PHE A 43 0.21 0.73 11.04
C PHE A 43 -1.32 0.82 10.93
N THR A 44 -1.89 0.91 9.73
CA THR A 44 -3.36 0.90 9.55
C THR A 44 -3.96 -0.46 9.93
N ALA A 45 -3.27 -1.55 9.64
CA ALA A 45 -3.72 -2.89 9.99
C ALA A 45 -3.86 -3.07 11.50
N SER A 46 -2.97 -2.45 12.30
CA SER A 46 -3.07 -2.54 13.76
C SER A 46 -4.41 -2.03 14.32
N ALA A 47 -5.04 -1.05 13.66
CA ALA A 47 -6.36 -0.55 14.05
C ALA A 47 -7.46 -1.62 14.00
N HIS A 48 -7.31 -2.63 13.13
CA HIS A 48 -8.25 -3.75 13.00
C HIS A 48 -8.17 -4.72 14.18
N PHE A 49 -7.10 -4.68 14.98
CA PHE A 49 -6.91 -5.60 16.12
C PHE A 49 -6.87 -4.86 17.47
N ALA A 50 -6.66 -3.54 17.45
CA ALA A 50 -6.58 -2.72 18.65
C ALA A 50 -7.96 -2.32 19.19
N PRO A 51 -8.17 -2.35 20.52
CA PRO A 51 -9.27 -1.65 21.19
C PRO A 51 -9.31 -0.15 20.85
N SER A 52 -10.51 0.44 20.89
CA SER A 52 -10.78 1.86 20.58
C SER A 52 -10.04 2.87 21.46
N ASP A 53 -9.60 2.44 22.64
CA ASP A 53 -8.99 3.32 23.66
C ASP A 53 -7.45 3.32 23.59
N LEU A 54 -6.86 2.56 22.67
CA LEU A 54 -5.41 2.48 22.51
C LEU A 54 -4.90 3.49 21.48
N GLY A 55 -4.60 4.70 21.96
CA GLY A 55 -3.77 5.67 21.24
C GLY A 55 -4.52 6.58 20.25
N PRO A 56 -3.79 7.22 19.32
CA PRO A 56 -4.34 8.31 18.50
C PRO A 56 -5.11 7.85 17.24
N LEU A 57 -5.23 6.54 17.02
CA LEU A 57 -5.88 5.94 15.84
C LEU A 57 -7.27 5.39 16.16
N PRO A 58 -8.15 5.25 15.15
CA PRO A 58 -9.35 4.45 15.28
C PRO A 58 -9.03 3.03 15.72
N GLY A 59 -9.84 2.47 16.61
CA GLY A 59 -9.75 1.05 16.97
C GLY A 59 -10.75 0.19 16.20
N HIS A 60 -10.77 -1.10 16.51
CA HIS A 60 -11.59 -2.08 15.82
C HIS A 60 -13.09 -1.73 15.87
N HIS A 61 -13.60 -1.21 16.99
CA HIS A 61 -15.01 -0.83 17.10
C HIS A 61 -15.36 0.31 16.13
N ASP A 62 -14.50 1.32 16.02
CA ASP A 62 -14.70 2.44 15.08
C ASP A 62 -14.70 1.94 13.63
N LEU A 63 -13.80 1.00 13.31
CA LEU A 63 -13.73 0.40 11.98
C LEU A 63 -14.97 -0.45 11.67
N VAL A 64 -15.54 -1.13 12.66
CA VAL A 64 -16.80 -1.88 12.51
C VAL A 64 -17.98 -0.92 12.30
N ALA A 65 -18.00 0.21 13.01
CA ALA A 65 -19.07 1.21 12.90
C ALA A 65 -19.14 1.82 11.49
N MET A 66 -18.01 1.99 10.80
CA MET A 66 -18.00 2.48 9.41
C MET A 66 -18.37 1.44 8.35
N VAL A 67 -18.57 0.18 8.70
CA VAL A 67 -18.94 -0.85 7.71
C VAL A 67 -20.39 -0.64 7.28
N PRO A 68 -20.70 -0.53 5.97
CA PRO A 68 -22.07 -0.37 5.50
C PRO A 68 -22.97 -1.53 5.91
N THR A 69 -24.24 -1.24 6.18
CA THR A 69 -25.22 -2.22 6.69
C THR A 69 -25.50 -3.41 5.76
N PHE A 70 -25.23 -3.26 4.45
CA PHE A 70 -25.38 -4.35 3.48
C PHE A 70 -24.24 -5.39 3.54
N VAL A 71 -23.13 -5.10 4.24
CA VAL A 71 -22.01 -6.03 4.38
C VAL A 71 -22.30 -7.00 5.53
N PRO A 72 -22.40 -8.32 5.27
CA PRO A 72 -22.64 -9.29 6.31
C PRO A 72 -21.40 -9.43 7.22
N LEU A 73 -21.63 -9.73 8.49
CA LEU A 73 -20.58 -10.04 9.47
C LEU A 73 -19.46 -8.95 9.55
N PRO A 74 -19.80 -7.67 9.83
CA PRO A 74 -18.86 -6.55 9.72
C PRO A 74 -17.59 -6.74 10.56
N ARG A 75 -17.70 -7.33 11.76
CA ARG A 75 -16.54 -7.67 12.61
C ARG A 75 -15.55 -8.61 11.93
N VAL A 76 -16.05 -9.66 11.27
CA VAL A 76 -15.21 -10.65 10.58
C VAL A 76 -14.54 -10.00 9.37
N VAL A 77 -15.28 -9.18 8.63
CA VAL A 77 -14.75 -8.45 7.48
C VAL A 77 -13.62 -7.50 7.90
N VAL A 78 -13.78 -6.76 9.01
CA VAL A 78 -12.73 -5.88 9.54
C VAL A 78 -11.48 -6.69 9.91
N TYR A 79 -11.59 -7.81 10.61
CA TYR A 79 -10.42 -8.66 10.85
C TYR A 79 -9.77 -9.16 9.56
N LEU A 80 -10.57 -9.57 8.58
CA LEU A 80 -10.08 -10.05 7.29
C LEU A 80 -9.33 -8.94 6.54
N THR A 81 -9.85 -7.72 6.48
CA THR A 81 -9.15 -6.60 5.83
C THR A 81 -7.82 -6.32 6.53
N GLY A 82 -7.78 -6.33 7.86
CA GLY A 82 -6.53 -6.17 8.63
C GLY A 82 -5.49 -7.25 8.30
N VAL A 83 -5.89 -8.52 8.20
CA VAL A 83 -4.99 -9.61 7.80
C VAL A 83 -4.49 -9.42 6.36
N LEU A 84 -5.38 -9.06 5.43
CA LEU A 84 -5.02 -8.82 4.03
C LEU A 84 -4.06 -7.63 3.88
N GLU A 85 -4.21 -6.56 4.67
CA GLU A 85 -3.26 -5.45 4.72
C GLU A 85 -1.87 -5.91 5.16
N LEU A 86 -1.78 -6.74 6.21
CA LEU A 86 -0.49 -7.29 6.69
C LEU A 86 0.16 -8.21 5.65
N LEU A 87 -0.62 -9.08 5.00
CA LEU A 87 -0.13 -9.95 3.93
C LEU A 87 0.35 -9.13 2.72
N GLY A 88 -0.40 -8.09 2.36
CA GLY A 88 -0.01 -7.15 1.30
C GLY A 88 1.29 -6.42 1.64
N ALA A 89 1.41 -5.91 2.88
CA ALA A 89 2.64 -5.27 3.36
C ALA A 89 3.85 -6.19 3.28
N ALA A 90 3.73 -7.42 3.80
CA ALA A 90 4.79 -8.43 3.70
C ALA A 90 5.12 -8.78 2.23
N GLY A 91 4.10 -8.86 1.38
CA GLY A 91 4.23 -9.14 -0.04
C GLY A 91 4.93 -8.02 -0.84
N LEU A 92 4.81 -6.76 -0.43
CA LEU A 92 5.51 -5.62 -1.06
C LEU A 92 7.02 -5.61 -0.79
N VAL A 93 7.44 -6.15 0.36
CA VAL A 93 8.85 -6.19 0.78
C VAL A 93 9.68 -7.07 -0.15
N ARG A 94 9.15 -8.22 -0.58
CA ARG A 94 9.89 -9.20 -1.39
C ARG A 94 9.59 -9.02 -2.88
N GLU A 95 10.62 -8.85 -3.71
CA GLU A 95 10.47 -8.51 -5.13
C GLU A 95 9.63 -9.53 -5.91
N SER A 96 9.78 -10.82 -5.60
CA SER A 96 9.02 -11.90 -6.25
C SER A 96 7.51 -11.86 -5.98
N THR A 97 7.07 -11.26 -4.87
CA THR A 97 5.66 -11.21 -4.46
C THR A 97 5.01 -9.85 -4.71
N ARG A 98 5.79 -8.81 -5.07
CA ARG A 98 5.29 -7.45 -5.32
C ARG A 98 4.13 -7.40 -6.32
N PRO A 99 4.13 -8.14 -7.43
CA PRO A 99 3.03 -8.04 -8.37
C PRO A 99 1.71 -8.56 -7.82
N ALA A 100 1.73 -9.72 -7.16
CA ALA A 100 0.54 -10.28 -6.52
C ALA A 100 0.05 -9.38 -5.37
N ALA A 101 0.97 -8.90 -4.53
CA ALA A 101 0.65 -8.00 -3.43
C ALA A 101 0.08 -6.66 -3.92
N GLY A 102 0.67 -6.06 -4.95
CA GLY A 102 0.21 -4.81 -5.55
C GLY A 102 -1.19 -4.91 -6.14
N LEU A 103 -1.47 -5.98 -6.88
CA LEU A 103 -2.81 -6.21 -7.43
C LEU A 103 -3.84 -6.50 -6.32
N GLY A 104 -3.49 -7.33 -5.35
CA GLY A 104 -4.36 -7.64 -4.21
C GLY A 104 -4.69 -6.41 -3.37
N LEU A 105 -3.68 -5.56 -3.09
CA LEU A 105 -3.87 -4.30 -2.36
C LEU A 105 -4.71 -3.29 -3.15
N ALA A 106 -4.51 -3.20 -4.47
CA ALA A 106 -5.35 -2.34 -5.30
C ALA A 106 -6.83 -2.74 -5.22
N VAL A 107 -7.12 -4.05 -5.31
CA VAL A 107 -8.48 -4.57 -5.12
C VAL A 107 -8.99 -4.29 -3.71
N LEU A 108 -8.19 -4.55 -2.67
CA LEU A 108 -8.56 -4.29 -1.29
C LEU A 108 -8.93 -2.82 -1.06
N PHE A 109 -8.13 -1.87 -1.57
CA PHE A 109 -8.41 -0.45 -1.45
C PHE A 109 -9.72 -0.05 -2.16
N VAL A 110 -10.02 -0.63 -3.33
CA VAL A 110 -11.32 -0.40 -3.98
C VAL A 110 -12.46 -0.93 -3.12
N LEU A 111 -12.31 -2.13 -2.54
CA LEU A 111 -13.33 -2.75 -1.70
C LEU A 111 -13.54 -2.06 -0.35
N MET A 112 -12.55 -1.34 0.18
CA MET A 112 -12.67 -0.53 1.40
C MET A 112 -13.29 0.85 1.17
N LEU A 113 -13.42 1.29 -0.10
CA LEU A 113 -13.98 2.60 -0.42
C LEU A 113 -15.43 2.80 0.06
N PRO A 114 -16.36 1.82 -0.08
CA PRO A 114 -17.72 1.94 0.44
C PRO A 114 -17.78 2.24 1.94
N ALA A 115 -16.90 1.65 2.75
CA ALA A 115 -16.85 1.94 4.19
C ALA A 115 -16.40 3.38 4.48
N ASN A 116 -15.43 3.90 3.73
CA ASN A 116 -15.00 5.29 3.83
C ASN A 116 -16.10 6.28 3.40
N ILE A 117 -16.87 5.94 2.35
CA ILE A 117 -18.02 6.73 1.92
C ILE A 117 -19.10 6.72 2.99
N HIS A 118 -19.44 5.55 3.53
CA HIS A 118 -20.44 5.41 4.57
C HIS A 118 -20.10 6.24 5.81
N ALA A 119 -18.85 6.16 6.29
CA ALA A 119 -18.39 6.97 7.42
C ALA A 119 -18.55 8.49 7.18
N ALA A 120 -18.23 8.96 5.97
CA ALA A 120 -18.29 10.37 5.65
C ALA A 120 -19.74 10.88 5.48
N VAL A 121 -20.61 10.07 4.86
CA VAL A 121 -22.02 10.42 4.61
C VAL A 121 -22.85 10.36 5.89
N GLU A 122 -22.66 9.32 6.72
CA GLU A 122 -23.37 9.16 7.99
C GLU A 122 -22.69 9.90 9.16
N HIS A 123 -21.65 10.69 8.88
CA HIS A 123 -20.90 11.46 9.87
C HIS A 123 -20.38 10.62 11.06
N ILE A 124 -19.98 9.38 10.80
CA ILE A 124 -19.49 8.44 11.81
C ILE A 124 -18.13 8.94 12.31
N ALA A 125 -18.05 9.21 13.61
CA ALA A 125 -16.80 9.61 14.24
C ALA A 125 -15.85 8.41 14.36
N LEU A 126 -14.57 8.62 14.05
CA LEU A 126 -13.50 7.64 14.17
C LEU A 126 -12.48 8.15 15.19
N ASN A 127 -12.29 7.43 16.30
CA ASN A 127 -11.54 7.89 17.48
C ASN A 127 -11.90 9.33 17.90
N GLY A 128 -13.19 9.60 18.08
CA GLY A 128 -13.71 10.90 18.50
C GLY A 128 -13.53 12.05 17.50
N LYS A 129 -13.04 11.77 16.28
CA LYS A 129 -12.82 12.78 15.23
C LYS A 129 -13.81 12.58 14.08
N PRO A 130 -14.22 13.65 13.38
CA PRO A 130 -15.03 13.53 12.18
C PRO A 130 -14.33 12.66 11.12
N ALA A 131 -15.12 11.88 10.38
CA ALA A 131 -14.64 11.15 9.22
C ALA A 131 -13.92 12.07 8.23
N THR A 132 -12.88 11.56 7.58
CA THR A 132 -12.15 12.32 6.55
C THR A 132 -13.11 12.68 5.40
N PRO A 133 -13.18 13.96 4.99
CA PRO A 133 -14.05 14.37 3.89
C PRO A 133 -13.74 13.64 2.59
N LEU A 134 -14.77 13.33 1.80
CA LEU A 134 -14.63 12.56 0.55
C LEU A 134 -13.73 13.24 -0.47
N TRP A 135 -13.78 14.57 -0.59
CA TRP A 135 -12.92 15.32 -1.51
C TRP A 135 -11.43 15.12 -1.23
N PHE A 136 -11.05 14.78 0.00
CA PHE A 136 -9.68 14.45 0.38
C PHE A 136 -9.43 12.93 0.31
N ARG A 137 -10.39 12.14 0.80
CA ARG A 137 -10.26 10.68 0.88
C ARG A 137 -10.18 10.02 -0.50
N ILE A 138 -10.97 10.47 -1.48
CA ILE A 138 -10.98 9.86 -2.81
C ILE A 138 -9.63 10.05 -3.52
N PRO A 139 -9.03 11.26 -3.60
CA PRO A 139 -7.69 11.43 -4.15
C PRO A 139 -6.61 10.62 -3.41
N GLU A 140 -6.69 10.56 -2.08
CA GLU A 140 -5.78 9.74 -1.27
C GLU A 140 -5.89 8.25 -1.64
N GLN A 141 -7.09 7.73 -1.79
CA GLN A 141 -7.31 6.33 -2.17
C GLN A 141 -6.78 6.04 -3.58
N VAL A 142 -7.00 6.96 -4.53
CA VAL A 142 -6.45 6.86 -5.89
C VAL A 142 -4.92 6.83 -5.87
N LEU A 143 -4.29 7.65 -5.03
CA LEU A 143 -2.84 7.63 -4.85
C LEU A 143 -2.36 6.26 -4.34
N PHE A 144 -2.99 5.70 -3.30
CA PHE A 144 -2.61 4.40 -2.75
C PHE A 144 -2.80 3.25 -3.74
N ILE A 145 -3.91 3.26 -4.50
CA ILE A 145 -4.15 2.31 -5.60
C ILE A 145 -3.07 2.47 -6.67
N GLY A 146 -2.73 3.70 -7.06
CA GLY A 146 -1.68 3.97 -8.04
C GLY A 146 -0.31 3.43 -7.61
N ILE A 147 0.06 3.60 -6.33
CA ILE A 147 1.30 3.04 -5.78
C ILE A 147 1.26 1.51 -5.75
N ALA A 148 0.13 0.92 -5.35
CA ALA A 148 -0.04 -0.54 -5.34
C ALA A 148 0.10 -1.13 -6.76
N LEU A 149 -0.53 -0.51 -7.76
CA LEU A 149 -0.36 -0.88 -9.17
C LEU A 149 1.06 -0.60 -9.69
N TRP A 150 1.76 0.40 -9.15
CA TRP A 150 3.16 0.59 -9.47
C TRP A 150 4.04 -0.55 -8.96
N ALA A 151 3.64 -1.27 -7.89
CA ALA A 151 4.31 -2.50 -7.46
C ALA A 151 4.14 -3.65 -8.47
N TYR A 152 3.05 -3.65 -9.24
CA TYR A 152 2.75 -4.66 -10.26
C TYR A 152 3.63 -4.56 -11.51
N LEU A 153 4.10 -3.36 -11.87
CA LEU A 153 4.88 -3.19 -13.10
C LEU A 153 6.26 -3.91 -13.05
N PRO A 154 6.72 -4.56 -14.12
CA PRO A 154 8.06 -5.16 -14.14
C PRO A 154 9.16 -4.10 -13.94
N THR A 155 10.15 -4.37 -13.08
CA THR A 155 11.37 -3.54 -13.04
C THR A 155 12.12 -3.77 -14.35
N ARG A 156 12.19 -2.76 -15.23
CA ARG A 156 12.80 -2.84 -16.58
C ARG A 156 14.32 -3.13 -16.62
N ALA A 157 14.92 -3.65 -15.56
CA ALA A 157 16.36 -3.88 -15.49
C ALA A 157 16.83 -5.17 -16.20
N ALA A 158 15.94 -6.12 -16.53
CA ALA A 158 16.35 -7.43 -17.04
C ALA A 158 16.40 -7.57 -18.58
N SER A 159 15.79 -6.67 -19.36
CA SER A 159 15.74 -6.81 -20.83
C SER A 159 16.90 -6.15 -21.58
N ALA A 160 17.81 -5.45 -20.89
CA ALA A 160 18.94 -4.76 -21.53
C ALA A 160 20.24 -5.58 -21.58
N ARG A 161 20.27 -6.82 -21.05
CA ARG A 161 21.41 -7.73 -21.19
C ARG A 161 21.08 -8.91 -22.11
N ARG A 162 20.94 -8.62 -23.40
CA ARG A 162 21.38 -9.55 -24.45
C ARG A 162 22.58 -8.89 -25.14
N PRO A 163 23.82 -9.17 -24.72
CA PRO A 163 24.99 -8.86 -25.52
C PRO A 163 24.85 -9.61 -26.85
N GLY A 164 25.14 -8.90 -27.96
CA GLY A 164 24.90 -9.36 -29.31
C GLY A 164 25.40 -10.77 -29.59
N GLY A 165 24.55 -11.54 -30.27
CA GLY A 165 24.96 -12.74 -30.98
C GLY A 165 26.00 -12.35 -32.03
N HIS A 166 27.22 -12.80 -31.77
CA HIS A 166 28.36 -12.98 -32.66
C HIS A 166 28.16 -12.63 -34.15
N LEU A 167 28.83 -11.54 -34.53
CA LEU A 167 29.66 -11.31 -35.72
C LEU A 167 29.48 -12.26 -36.93
N THR A 168 29.04 -11.65 -38.01
CA THR A 168 29.46 -11.91 -39.38
C THR A 168 30.99 -12.09 -39.47
N SER A 169 31.45 -13.16 -40.10
CA SER A 169 32.77 -13.20 -40.73
C SER A 169 32.70 -14.03 -42.01
N SER A 170 32.37 -13.36 -43.10
CA SER A 170 32.80 -13.75 -44.44
C SER A 170 34.31 -13.54 -44.54
N HIS A 171 35.07 -14.60 -44.77
CA HIS A 171 36.36 -14.49 -45.43
C HIS A 171 36.51 -15.62 -46.44
N ASP A 172 36.19 -15.23 -47.67
CA ASP A 172 36.81 -15.72 -48.89
C ASP A 172 38.32 -15.40 -48.89
N VAL A 173 39.09 -16.07 -49.76
CA VAL A 173 40.56 -15.99 -50.00
C VAL A 173 41.39 -17.10 -49.34
N ARG A 174 41.39 -18.30 -49.94
CA ARG A 174 42.48 -18.83 -50.81
C ARG A 174 42.17 -20.25 -51.30
#